data_AF-N1ZSW0-F1
#
_entry.id   AF-N1ZSW0-F1
#
_cell.length_a   1.000
_cell.length_b   1.000
_cell.length_c   1.000
_cell.angle_alpha   90.00
_cell.angle_beta   90.00
_cell.angle_gamma   90.00
#
_symmetry.space_group_name_H-M   'P 1'
#
loop_
_entity.id
_entity.type
_entity.pdbx_description
1 polymer ?
#
loop_
_entity_poly.entity_id
_entity_poly.type
_entity_poly.pdbx_seq_one_letter_code
_entity_poly.pdbx_strand_id
1 'polypeptide(L)'
;MLDYGIRKRFDGGYLFLQHIYYRLGLDKVCRKIMARHLYEYDLNAILSDLIYTRILSPDSKCSSYKAVQSFLEPPSYGLHDVYRALSVLAQEADFIQAEAYKNSRAFGKRNDHILYYDCTNYYFEIEQEEDHRYHEAARNG
;
A
#
# COMPACT_ATOMS: atom_id res chain seq x y z
N MET A 1 -27.07 27.82 -0.43
CA MET A 1 -26.31 28.81 0.37
C MET A 1 -24.89 28.26 0.50
N LEU A 2 -23.93 28.84 -0.23
CA LEU A 2 -22.53 28.41 -0.14
C LEU A 2 -21.93 29.05 1.12
N ASP A 3 -21.27 28.25 1.95
CA ASP A 3 -20.74 28.67 3.24
C ASP A 3 -19.47 29.53 3.03
N TYR A 4 -19.68 30.84 2.92
CA TYR A 4 -18.62 31.83 2.71
C TYR A 4 -17.85 32.04 4.02
N GLY A 5 -16.71 31.36 4.17
CA GLY A 5 -15.80 31.55 5.31
C GLY A 5 -14.95 30.32 5.66
N ILE A 6 -15.33 29.12 5.19
CA ILE A 6 -14.59 27.90 5.47
C ILE A 6 -13.44 27.74 4.46
N ARG A 7 -12.21 27.99 4.91
CA ARG A 7 -11.00 27.65 4.16
C ARG A 7 -10.70 26.15 4.30
N LYS A 8 -11.28 25.33 3.41
CA LYS A 8 -10.94 23.90 3.33
C LYS A 8 -9.53 23.75 2.75
N ARG A 9 -8.68 22.96 3.43
CA ARG A 9 -7.37 22.54 2.93
C ARG A 9 -7.43 21.05 2.68
N PHE A 10 -6.89 20.61 1.55
CA PHE A 10 -6.79 19.21 1.16
C PHE A 10 -5.36 18.91 0.74
N ASP A 11 -4.93 17.70 0.99
CA ASP A 11 -3.59 17.25 0.58
C ASP A 11 -3.63 16.85 -0.90
N GLY A 12 -3.02 17.67 -1.76
CA GLY A 12 -2.96 17.44 -3.20
C GLY A 12 -1.71 16.71 -3.69
N GLY A 13 -0.78 16.37 -2.79
CA GLY A 13 0.51 15.76 -3.16
C GLY A 13 0.38 14.42 -3.89
N TYR A 14 -0.71 13.69 -3.62
CA TYR A 14 -0.97 12.39 -4.24
C TYR A 14 -1.33 12.50 -5.72
N LEU A 15 -1.76 13.66 -6.24
CA LEU A 15 -2.19 13.80 -7.64
C LEU A 15 -1.06 13.48 -8.64
N PHE A 16 0.18 13.79 -8.28
CA PHE A 16 1.34 13.39 -9.08
C PHE A 16 1.53 11.86 -9.09
N LEU A 17 1.40 11.22 -7.93
CA LEU A 17 1.47 9.77 -7.78
C LEU A 17 0.31 9.08 -8.51
N GLN A 18 -0.87 9.70 -8.51
CA GLN A 18 -2.04 9.25 -9.24
C GLN A 18 -1.79 9.20 -10.74
N HIS A 19 -1.16 10.25 -11.30
CA HIS A 19 -0.76 10.22 -12.71
C HIS A 19 0.13 9.01 -13.02
N ILE A 20 1.14 8.73 -12.17
CA ILE A 20 2.05 7.59 -12.34
C ILE A 20 1.29 6.26 -12.19
N TYR A 21 0.44 6.14 -11.19
CA TYR A 21 -0.35 4.94 -10.90
C TYR A 21 -1.20 4.51 -12.10
N TYR A 22 -1.95 5.44 -12.70
CA TYR A 22 -2.77 5.16 -13.88
C TYR A 22 -1.92 4.95 -15.14
N ARG A 23 -0.77 5.63 -15.27
CA ARG A 23 0.19 5.38 -16.36
C ARG A 23 0.84 4.00 -16.28
N LEU A 24 1.05 3.46 -15.08
CA LEU A 24 1.45 2.06 -14.84
C LEU A 24 0.30 1.07 -15.08
N GLY A 25 -0.92 1.55 -15.33
CA GLY A 25 -2.08 0.71 -15.61
C GLY A 25 -2.53 -0.14 -14.42
N LEU A 26 -2.20 0.27 -13.20
CA LEU A 26 -2.55 -0.47 -11.98
C LEU A 26 -4.07 -0.57 -11.78
N ASP A 27 -4.82 0.42 -12.25
CA ASP A 27 -6.29 0.37 -12.31
C ASP A 27 -6.82 -0.81 -13.13
N LYS A 28 -6.18 -1.10 -14.27
CA LYS A 28 -6.52 -2.26 -15.11
C LYS A 28 -6.15 -3.56 -14.42
N VAL A 29 -5.03 -3.58 -13.68
CA VAL A 29 -4.61 -4.74 -12.89
C VAL A 29 -5.64 -5.04 -11.80
N CYS A 30 -6.07 -4.04 -11.03
CA CYS A 30 -7.13 -4.19 -10.03
C CYS A 30 -8.43 -4.71 -10.65
N ARG A 31 -8.86 -4.20 -11.82
CA ARG A 31 -10.04 -4.74 -12.52
C ARG A 31 -9.90 -6.21 -12.92
N LYS A 32 -8.72 -6.64 -13.37
CA LYS A 32 -8.44 -8.06 -13.69
C LYS A 32 -8.50 -8.95 -12.45
N ILE A 33 -7.99 -8.46 -11.31
CA ILE A 33 -8.07 -9.18 -10.04
C ILE A 33 -9.52 -9.28 -9.59
N MET A 34 -10.27 -8.17 -9.64
CA MET A 34 -11.68 -8.13 -9.27
C MET A 34 -12.55 -9.08 -10.12
N ALA A 35 -12.19 -9.34 -11.37
CA ALA A 35 -12.90 -10.32 -12.19
C ALA A 35 -12.72 -11.78 -11.70
N ARG A 36 -11.68 -12.08 -10.91
CA ARG A 36 -11.38 -13.41 -10.38
C ARG A 36 -11.90 -13.62 -8.95
N HIS A 37 -12.22 -12.54 -8.26
CA HIS A 37 -12.53 -12.52 -6.85
C HIS A 37 -13.83 -11.73 -6.61
N LEU A 38 -14.80 -12.33 -5.94
CA LEU A 38 -16.08 -11.67 -5.63
C LEU A 38 -15.96 -10.93 -4.30
N TYR A 39 -15.66 -9.64 -4.31
CA TYR A 39 -15.65 -8.78 -3.12
C TYR A 39 -16.40 -7.46 -3.34
N GLU A 40 -16.89 -6.87 -2.24
CA GLU A 40 -17.80 -5.71 -2.24
C GLU A 40 -17.11 -4.34 -2.16
N TYR A 41 -15.77 -4.31 -2.11
CA TYR A 41 -14.99 -3.07 -1.97
C TYR A 41 -14.19 -2.73 -3.23
N ASP A 42 -13.88 -1.44 -3.39
CA ASP A 42 -13.06 -0.95 -4.50
C ASP A 42 -11.57 -1.21 -4.22
N LEU A 43 -11.04 -2.33 -4.75
CA LEU A 43 -9.63 -2.67 -4.62
C LEU A 43 -8.70 -1.63 -5.24
N ASN A 44 -9.12 -0.95 -6.31
CA ASN A 44 -8.31 0.07 -6.96
C ASN A 44 -8.13 1.28 -6.04
N ALA A 45 -9.22 1.78 -5.44
CA ALA A 45 -9.17 2.87 -4.48
C ALA A 45 -8.28 2.52 -3.28
N ILE A 46 -8.42 1.32 -2.72
CA ILE A 46 -7.61 0.88 -1.57
C ILE A 46 -6.13 0.79 -1.94
N LEU A 47 -5.80 0.17 -3.09
CA LEU A 47 -4.40 0.01 -3.50
C LEU A 47 -3.75 1.36 -3.78
N SER A 48 -4.44 2.26 -4.50
CA SER A 48 -3.92 3.58 -4.81
C SER A 48 -3.61 4.38 -3.53
N ASP A 49 -4.56 4.39 -2.59
CA ASP A 49 -4.45 5.12 -1.34
C ASP A 49 -3.30 4.59 -0.48
N LEU A 50 -3.17 3.26 -0.36
CA LEU A 50 -2.05 2.64 0.34
C LEU A 50 -0.69 2.97 -0.27
N ILE A 51 -0.59 3.09 -1.61
CA ILE A 51 0.65 3.48 -2.29
C ILE A 51 0.92 4.96 -2.04
N TYR A 52 -0.08 5.83 -2.19
CA TYR A 52 0.07 7.27 -2.02
C TYR A 52 0.51 7.62 -0.62
N THR A 53 -0.16 7.08 0.40
CA THR A 53 0.22 7.35 1.80
C THR A 53 1.59 6.79 2.13
N ARG A 54 1.96 5.61 1.60
CA ARG A 54 3.29 5.04 1.84
C ARG A 54 4.40 5.94 1.31
N ILE A 55 4.19 6.62 0.19
CA ILE A 55 5.19 7.52 -0.41
C ILE A 55 5.18 8.89 0.28
N LEU A 56 3.99 9.45 0.58
CA LEU A 56 3.86 10.79 1.13
C LEU A 56 4.14 10.86 2.63
N SER A 57 3.70 9.86 3.39
CA SER A 57 3.80 9.81 4.86
C SER A 57 3.70 8.36 5.34
N PRO A 58 4.78 7.57 5.24
CA PRO A 58 4.76 6.15 5.58
C PRO A 58 4.42 5.91 7.05
N ASP A 59 3.35 5.15 7.30
CA ASP A 59 2.84 4.81 8.64
C ASP A 59 2.06 3.46 8.56
N SER A 60 1.46 3.05 9.69
CA SER A 60 0.53 1.94 9.83
C SER A 60 -0.68 2.05 8.88
N LYS A 61 -1.35 0.91 8.64
CA LYS A 61 -2.54 0.83 7.76
C LYS A 61 -3.71 1.67 8.27
N CYS A 62 -3.91 1.69 9.59
CA CYS A 62 -4.93 2.52 10.23
C CYS A 62 -4.61 4.01 10.09
N SER A 63 -3.34 4.41 10.31
CA SER A 63 -2.92 5.80 10.10
C SER A 63 -3.03 6.22 8.64
N SER A 64 -2.65 5.35 7.69
CA SER A 64 -2.84 5.55 6.26
C SER A 64 -4.31 5.80 5.90
N TYR A 65 -5.24 5.00 6.44
CA TYR A 65 -6.68 5.20 6.23
C TYR A 65 -7.18 6.54 6.77
N LYS A 66 -6.64 7.01 7.91
CA LYS A 66 -6.98 8.33 8.44
C LYS A 66 -6.40 9.45 7.57
N ALA A 67 -5.18 9.28 7.07
CA ALA A 67 -4.51 10.25 6.22
C ALA A 67 -5.25 10.46 4.89
N VAL A 68 -5.76 9.41 4.25
CA VAL A 68 -6.50 9.59 2.99
C VAL A 68 -7.84 10.34 3.15
N GLN A 69 -8.37 10.48 4.37
CA GLN A 69 -9.56 11.30 4.61
C GLN A 69 -9.30 12.80 4.42
N SER A 70 -8.04 13.26 4.45
CA SER A 70 -7.66 14.64 4.15
C SER A 70 -7.37 14.90 2.67
N PHE A 71 -7.45 13.86 1.82
CA PHE A 71 -7.29 14.01 0.37
C PHE A 71 -8.50 14.75 -0.24
N LEU A 72 -8.32 15.22 -1.48
CA LEU A 72 -9.39 15.92 -2.21
C LEU A 72 -10.60 15.01 -2.45
N GLU A 73 -10.33 13.74 -2.72
CA GLU A 73 -11.33 12.68 -2.89
C GLU A 73 -11.24 11.73 -1.70
N PRO A 74 -12.16 11.81 -0.72
CA PRO A 74 -12.14 10.92 0.43
C PRO A 74 -12.48 9.48 0.02
N PRO A 75 -11.95 8.47 0.71
CA PRO A 75 -12.19 7.07 0.38
C PRO A 75 -13.67 6.71 0.54
N SER A 76 -14.18 5.87 -0.37
CA SER A 76 -15.55 5.34 -0.31
C SER A 76 -15.67 4.01 0.46
N TYR A 77 -14.55 3.47 0.94
CA TYR A 77 -14.45 2.17 1.62
C TYR A 77 -14.19 2.36 3.12
N GLY A 78 -14.46 1.32 3.91
CA GLY A 78 -14.18 1.32 5.35
C GLY A 78 -12.79 0.80 5.71
N LEU A 79 -12.33 1.06 6.93
CA LEU A 79 -11.07 0.51 7.45
C LEU A 79 -11.04 -1.03 7.40
N HIS A 80 -12.17 -1.70 7.59
CA HIS A 80 -12.27 -3.16 7.51
C HIS A 80 -12.03 -3.69 6.08
N ASP A 81 -12.43 -2.93 5.06
CA ASP A 81 -12.17 -3.26 3.66
C ASP A 81 -10.68 -3.18 3.34
N VAL A 82 -9.96 -2.23 3.95
CA VAL A 82 -8.49 -2.16 3.83
C VAL A 82 -7.86 -3.47 4.29
N TYR A 83 -8.26 -3.99 5.46
CA TYR A 83 -7.71 -5.23 5.97
C TYR A 83 -8.08 -6.45 5.11
N ARG A 84 -9.31 -6.51 4.58
CA ARG A 84 -9.73 -7.57 3.65
C ARG A 84 -8.96 -7.52 2.34
N ALA A 85 -8.75 -6.32 1.80
CA ALA A 85 -7.99 -6.09 0.57
C ALA A 85 -6.54 -6.53 0.71
N LEU A 86 -5.91 -6.36 1.88
CA LEU A 86 -4.53 -6.80 2.11
C LEU A 86 -4.33 -8.30 1.87
N SER A 87 -5.31 -9.14 2.22
CA SER A 87 -5.24 -10.58 1.94
C SER A 87 -5.23 -10.87 0.42
N VAL A 88 -6.08 -10.19 -0.34
CA VAL A 88 -6.14 -10.33 -1.81
C VAL A 88 -4.87 -9.78 -2.46
N LEU A 89 -4.38 -8.61 -2.00
CA LEU A 89 -3.14 -8.01 -2.50
C LEU A 89 -1.93 -8.90 -2.24
N ALA A 90 -1.89 -9.59 -1.09
CA ALA A 90 -0.84 -10.56 -0.79
C ALA A 90 -0.91 -11.78 -1.72
N GLN A 91 -2.11 -12.30 -1.98
CA GLN A 91 -2.33 -13.43 -2.88
C GLN A 91 -1.96 -13.12 -4.34
N GLU A 92 -2.22 -11.89 -4.80
CA GLU A 92 -1.98 -11.46 -6.18
C GLU A 92 -0.68 -10.65 -6.34
N ALA A 93 0.18 -10.62 -5.32
CA ALA A 93 1.38 -9.77 -5.28
C ALA A 93 2.29 -9.99 -6.49
N ASP A 94 2.58 -11.25 -6.83
CA ASP A 94 3.42 -11.61 -7.98
C ASP A 94 2.82 -11.11 -9.30
N PHE A 95 1.50 -11.22 -9.45
CA PHE A 95 0.79 -10.76 -10.64
C PHE A 95 0.82 -9.23 -10.76
N ILE A 96 0.59 -8.52 -9.65
CA ILE A 96 0.68 -7.05 -9.59
C ILE A 96 2.08 -6.59 -9.97
N GLN A 97 3.12 -7.21 -9.38
CA GLN A 97 4.51 -6.88 -9.67
C GLN A 97 4.88 -7.14 -11.13
N ALA A 98 4.46 -8.28 -11.69
CA ALA A 98 4.73 -8.64 -13.08
C ALA A 98 4.08 -7.65 -14.06
N GLU A 99 2.81 -7.29 -13.85
CA GLU A 99 2.13 -6.33 -14.72
C GLU A 99 2.68 -4.91 -14.54
N ALA A 100 2.99 -4.48 -13.31
CA ALA A 100 3.65 -3.19 -13.07
C ALA A 100 5.01 -3.11 -13.77
N TYR A 101 5.82 -4.17 -13.67
CA TYR A 101 7.10 -4.27 -14.37
C TYR A 101 6.93 -4.25 -15.90
N LYS A 102 5.94 -4.96 -16.43
CA LYS A 102 5.66 -4.95 -17.87
C LYS A 102 5.23 -3.56 -18.34
N ASN A 103 4.29 -2.92 -17.63
CA ASN A 103 3.72 -1.63 -17.99
C ASN A 103 4.72 -0.47 -17.80
N SER A 104 5.64 -0.62 -16.84
CA SER A 104 6.77 0.29 -16.61
C SER A 104 7.61 0.56 -17.87
N ARG A 105 7.65 -0.37 -18.85
CA ARG A 105 8.34 -0.15 -20.14
C ARG A 105 7.75 1.02 -20.95
N ALA A 106 6.52 1.44 -20.66
CA ALA A 106 5.90 2.60 -21.31
C ALA A 106 6.50 3.95 -20.86
N PHE A 107 7.30 3.98 -19.79
CA PHE A 107 7.91 5.20 -19.25
C PHE A 107 9.23 5.59 -19.94
N GLY A 108 9.75 4.75 -20.83
CA GLY A 108 10.95 5.04 -21.62
C GLY A 108 11.81 3.81 -21.88
N LYS A 109 12.91 4.01 -22.62
CA LYS A 109 13.92 2.96 -22.79
C LYS A 109 14.62 2.73 -21.45
N ARG A 110 14.66 1.46 -21.03
CA ARG A 110 15.46 1.04 -19.88
C ARG A 110 16.93 1.03 -20.27
N ASN A 111 17.78 1.49 -19.37
CA ASN A 111 19.22 1.25 -19.46
C ASN A 111 19.49 -0.10 -18.78
N ASP A 112 19.63 -1.16 -19.57
CA ASP A 112 19.92 -2.53 -19.12
C ASP A 112 21.44 -2.81 -19.02
N HIS A 113 22.28 -1.82 -19.32
CA HIS A 113 23.74 -1.94 -19.23
C HIS A 113 24.27 -1.77 -17.79
N ILE A 114 23.50 -1.17 -16.89
CA ILE A 114 23.91 -0.89 -15.51
C ILE A 114 22.94 -1.57 -14.56
N LEU A 115 23.40 -2.60 -13.86
CA LEU A 115 22.64 -3.29 -12.82
C LEU A 115 22.94 -2.63 -11.46
N TYR A 116 21.97 -1.89 -10.94
CA TYR A 116 22.01 -1.43 -9.55
C TYR A 116 21.45 -2.54 -8.66
N TYR A 117 22.30 -3.13 -7.82
CA TYR A 117 21.87 -4.04 -6.77
C TYR A 117 21.78 -3.25 -5.45
N ASP A 118 20.61 -3.27 -4.82
CA ASP A 118 20.37 -2.65 -3.52
C ASP A 118 20.73 -3.63 -2.40
N CYS A 119 21.73 -3.30 -1.58
CA CYS A 119 22.18 -4.11 -0.45
C CYS A 119 21.38 -3.83 0.83
N THR A 120 20.10 -3.45 0.73
CA THR A 120 19.27 -3.20 1.90
C THR A 120 18.81 -4.51 2.52
N ASN A 121 19.53 -4.99 3.54
CA ASN A 121 19.09 -6.09 4.38
C ASN A 121 17.92 -5.63 5.25
N TYR A 122 16.74 -6.23 5.07
CA TYR A 122 15.59 -6.04 5.95
C TYR A 122 15.88 -6.69 7.31
N TYR A 123 16.40 -5.90 8.26
CA TYR A 123 16.53 -6.30 9.66
C TYR A 123 15.23 -5.97 10.39
N PHE A 124 14.55 -6.99 10.91
CA PHE A 124 13.40 -6.81 11.78
C PHE A 124 13.86 -7.14 13.20
N GLU A 125 13.90 -6.15 14.09
CA GLU A 125 13.95 -6.41 15.53
C GLU A 125 12.56 -6.90 15.94
N ILE A 126 12.48 -8.17 16.33
CA ILE A 126 11.30 -8.69 16.99
C ILE A 126 11.49 -8.32 18.46
N GLU A 127 10.77 -7.31 18.95
CA GLU A 127 10.61 -7.14 20.40
C GLU A 127 9.84 -8.37 20.90
N GLN A 128 10.56 -9.38 21.41
CA GLN A 128 9.94 -10.45 22.18
C GLN A 128 9.38 -9.81 23.44
N GLU A 129 8.06 -9.75 23.54
CA GLU A 129 7.37 -9.51 24.80
C GLU A 129 7.87 -10.53 25.83
N GLU A 130 8.36 -10.02 26.95
CA GLU A 130 8.72 -10.78 28.14
C GLU A 130 7.50 -11.59 28.62
N ASP A 131 7.39 -12.87 28.27
CA ASP A 131 6.65 -13.78 29.13
C ASP A 131 7.16 -15.22 29.09
N HIS A 132 7.65 -15.62 30.27
CA HIS A 132 7.50 -16.92 30.92
C HIS A 132 8.81 -17.49 31.47
N ARG A 133 9.12 -17.05 32.70
CA ARG A 133 9.94 -17.80 33.66
C ARG A 133 9.28 -19.15 33.94
N TYR A 134 9.77 -20.23 33.34
CA TYR A 134 9.53 -21.58 33.83
C TYR A 134 10.82 -22.12 34.48
N HIS A 135 10.70 -22.37 35.78
CA HIS A 135 11.63 -23.17 36.57
C HIS A 135 11.68 -24.60 36.04
N GLU A 136 12.88 -25.13 35.78
CA GLU A 136 13.17 -26.50 36.17
C GLU A 136 14.64 -26.62 36.61
N ALA A 137 14.81 -26.77 37.92
CA ALA A 137 16.03 -27.25 38.51
C ALA A 137 16.17 -28.75 38.23
N ALA A 138 17.26 -29.16 37.61
CA ALA A 138 18.06 -30.34 37.96
C ALA A 138 19.02 -30.71 36.81
N ARG A 139 20.32 -30.45 37.01
CA ARG A 139 21.35 -31.51 37.03
C ARG A 139 22.77 -30.94 37.16
N ASN A 140 23.41 -31.42 38.24
CA ASN A 140 24.82 -31.74 38.43
C ASN A 140 25.79 -30.62 38.82
N GLY A 141 26.27 -30.73 40.06
CA GLY A 141 27.36 -29.99 40.67
C GLY A 141 27.28 -30.11 42.18
#